data_AF-A0A554FTE2-F1
#
_entry.id   AF-A0A554FTE2-F1
#
_cell.length_a   1.000
_cell.length_b   1.000
_cell.length_c   1.000
_cell.angle_alpha   90.00
_cell.angle_beta   90.00
_cell.angle_gamma   90.00
#
_symmetry.space_group_name_H-M   'P 1'
#
loop_
_entity.id
_entity.type
_entity.pdbx_description
1 polymer ?
#
loop_
_entity_poly.entity_id
_entity_poly.type
_entity_poly.pdbx_seq_one_letter_code
_entity_poly.pdbx_strand_id
1 'polypeptide(L)'
;MKRGMAVRSAVLWMSAVGLLGACGEGLAPVGDEAMATARQSLVSPPPTPLGGFTSYLRTLTVGGAVQSNTGTLPDYEGYKLTVAAHTQVALEVTHLGTGMGVDTGLFVYGPKDASGSYGTRVLFQDDDSGYGELSKIALATFDDAGEYLVVVGWSNGLGKQYRLQASCAGGACVSSPPAAPAGAPVTLAQFPTEPSLQAQLATANAYREDMWSYLDRYDFAWSYSTPATLDAAAAAVLAKSEYKGYRSDAAPVTATYAAFQSRMYLQYQSLHPAILAAYGDSGENVQVKSYSRQFSTGPNGDNWRTLNIILFPSSFHVIVYEQTAHEI
;
A
#
# COMPACT_ATOMS: atom_id res chain seq x y z
N MET A 1 34.11 40.03 -6.88
CA MET A 1 33.18 40.22 -8.02
C MET A 1 31.88 39.51 -7.65
N LYS A 2 30.70 40.11 -7.42
CA LYS A 2 30.10 41.44 -7.70
C LYS A 2 29.80 41.78 -9.18
N ARG A 3 28.55 41.49 -9.56
CA ARG A 3 27.55 42.24 -10.38
C ARG A 3 26.18 41.74 -9.86
N GLY A 4 25.12 42.49 -9.49
CA GLY A 4 24.79 43.93 -9.55
C GLY A 4 24.43 44.40 -10.96
N MET A 5 23.40 45.21 -11.27
CA MET A 5 22.26 45.85 -10.56
C MET A 5 21.32 46.48 -11.66
N ALA A 6 20.11 47.01 -11.45
CA ALA A 6 18.94 46.70 -10.59
C ALA A 6 17.82 47.79 -10.78
N VAL A 7 16.62 47.59 -10.19
CA VAL A 7 15.59 48.60 -9.81
C VAL A 7 14.70 49.27 -10.91
N ARG A 8 13.36 49.24 -10.72
CA ARG A 8 12.40 50.38 -10.48
C ARG A 8 10.95 50.00 -10.87
N SER A 9 10.02 49.87 -9.91
CA SER A 9 9.16 50.91 -9.25
C SER A 9 7.80 51.06 -9.96
N ALA A 10 6.66 50.81 -9.32
CA ALA A 10 5.78 51.77 -8.60
C ALA A 10 4.47 51.01 -8.18
N VAL A 11 3.55 51.44 -7.30
CA VAL A 11 3.41 52.54 -6.30
C VAL A 11 2.35 52.04 -5.27
N LEU A 12 2.59 52.01 -3.95
CA LEU A 12 2.40 53.08 -2.94
C LEU A 12 0.94 53.53 -2.72
N TRP A 13 0.27 53.01 -1.69
CA TRP A 13 -0.78 53.71 -0.92
C TRP A 13 -0.59 53.43 0.58
N MET A 14 -0.71 54.46 1.42
CA MET A 14 -0.50 54.42 2.88
C MET A 14 -1.78 54.73 3.65
N SER A 15 -1.94 54.12 4.83
CA SER A 15 -2.55 54.61 6.10
C SER A 15 -2.55 53.40 7.08
N ALA A 16 -1.93 53.34 8.27
CA ALA A 16 -1.93 54.24 9.46
C ALA A 16 -3.36 54.41 10.03
N VAL A 17 -3.75 54.16 11.30
CA VAL A 17 -3.09 53.90 12.62
C VAL A 17 -4.06 53.01 13.47
N GLY A 18 -3.70 52.16 14.46
CA GLY A 18 -2.39 51.72 15.00
C GLY A 18 -2.19 51.89 16.52
N LEU A 19 -2.64 50.96 17.40
CA LEU A 19 -2.43 51.03 18.87
C LEU A 19 -2.16 49.67 19.57
N LEU A 20 -1.02 49.66 20.28
CA LEU A 20 -0.52 48.81 21.38
C LEU A 20 -1.38 47.66 21.96
N GLY A 21 -0.75 46.49 22.03
CA GLY A 21 -1.11 45.38 22.93
C GLY A 21 0.02 44.35 22.98
N ALA A 22 0.89 44.42 23.99
CA ALA A 22 2.05 43.53 24.12
C ALA A 22 1.81 42.44 25.17
N CYS A 23 1.85 41.19 24.74
CA CYS A 23 2.31 40.03 25.50
C CYS A 23 2.87 39.04 24.46
N GLY A 24 4.08 38.55 24.66
CA GLY A 24 4.69 37.58 23.74
C GLY A 24 4.44 36.16 24.22
N GLU A 25 4.42 35.22 23.27
CA GLU A 25 5.09 33.93 23.43
C GLU A 25 5.44 33.40 22.04
N GLY A 26 6.47 32.56 21.96
CA GLY A 26 7.11 32.21 20.70
C GLY A 26 6.20 31.36 19.81
N LEU A 27 6.11 31.72 18.52
CA LEU A 27 5.61 30.80 17.51
C LEU A 27 6.58 29.62 17.43
N ALA A 28 6.18 28.48 17.99
CA ALA A 28 6.77 27.20 17.63
C ALA A 28 6.69 27.05 16.10
N PRO A 29 7.71 26.50 15.43
CA PRO A 29 7.56 26.13 14.04
C PRO A 29 6.39 25.16 13.95
N VAL A 30 5.38 25.51 13.18
CA VAL A 30 4.30 24.59 12.80
C VAL A 30 5.00 23.39 12.19
N GLY A 31 4.96 22.25 12.89
CA GLY A 31 5.47 21.02 12.33
C GLY A 31 4.69 20.74 11.05
N ASP A 32 5.38 20.30 10.00
CA ASP A 32 4.72 19.69 8.87
C ASP A 32 4.05 18.40 9.37
N GLU A 33 2.84 18.54 9.92
CA GLU A 33 1.89 17.45 9.98
C GLU A 33 1.71 17.02 8.53
N ALA A 34 2.31 15.88 8.19
CA ALA A 34 2.05 15.21 6.95
C ALA A 34 0.56 14.86 6.95
N MET A 35 -0.24 15.76 6.37
CA MET A 35 -1.64 15.50 6.07
C MET A 35 -1.66 14.26 5.18
N ALA A 36 -1.89 13.11 5.81
CA ALA A 36 -2.26 11.90 5.12
C ALA A 36 -3.58 12.22 4.43
N THR A 37 -3.49 12.67 3.18
CA THR A 37 -4.63 12.94 2.32
C THR A 37 -5.26 11.60 1.99
N ALA A 38 -6.02 11.07 2.94
CA ALA A 38 -6.92 9.96 2.71
C ALA A 38 -7.86 10.40 1.58
N ARG A 39 -7.62 9.89 0.38
CA ARG A 39 -8.52 10.09 -0.75
C ARG A 39 -9.88 9.58 -0.28
N GLN A 40 -10.84 10.49 -0.14
CA GLN A 40 -12.21 10.10 0.12
C GLN A 40 -12.73 9.44 -1.15
N SER A 41 -13.11 8.17 -1.06
CA SER A 41 -13.72 7.47 -2.17
C SER A 41 -14.97 8.23 -2.65
N LEU A 42 -15.00 8.58 -3.93
CA LEU A 42 -16.16 9.17 -4.59
C LEU A 42 -17.27 8.13 -4.76
N VAL A 43 -16.89 6.86 -4.97
CA VAL A 43 -17.80 5.73 -4.97
C VAL A 43 -17.58 4.89 -3.71
N SER A 44 -18.59 4.84 -2.85
CA SER A 44 -18.54 4.00 -1.63
C SER A 44 -18.47 2.51 -1.98
N PRO A 45 -17.81 1.68 -1.15
CA PRO A 45 -17.90 0.22 -1.29
C PRO A 45 -19.34 -0.27 -1.05
N PRO A 46 -19.80 -1.32 -1.76
CA PRO A 46 -21.16 -1.82 -1.62
C PRO A 46 -21.45 -2.34 -0.20
N PRO A 47 -22.65 -2.07 0.35
CA PRO A 47 -23.01 -2.48 1.71
C PRO A 47 -23.27 -3.99 1.80
N THR A 48 -22.25 -4.75 2.17
CA THR A 48 -22.27 -6.22 2.37
C THR A 48 -22.53 -7.02 1.07
N PRO A 49 -21.56 -7.81 0.55
CA PRO A 49 -21.76 -8.65 -0.65
C PRO A 49 -22.84 -9.74 -0.57
N LEU A 50 -23.51 -9.86 0.58
CA LEU A 50 -24.43 -10.94 0.94
C LEU A 50 -25.88 -10.68 0.50
N GLY A 51 -26.05 -10.65 -0.83
CA GLY A 51 -27.35 -10.86 -1.48
C GLY A 51 -28.19 -9.61 -1.76
N GLY A 52 -28.73 -9.53 -2.97
CA GLY A 52 -29.73 -8.54 -3.38
C GLY A 52 -29.19 -7.40 -4.25
N PHE A 53 -28.11 -6.75 -3.83
CA PHE A 53 -27.63 -5.51 -4.50
C PHE A 53 -26.63 -5.74 -5.64
N THR A 54 -25.82 -6.80 -5.61
CA THR A 54 -24.94 -7.15 -6.74
C THR A 54 -25.58 -8.20 -7.62
N SER A 55 -25.93 -7.79 -8.85
CA SER A 55 -26.16 -8.72 -9.96
C SER A 55 -24.86 -9.48 -10.25
N TYR A 56 -24.81 -10.78 -9.93
CA TYR A 56 -23.69 -11.66 -10.28
C TYR A 56 -23.77 -12.01 -11.77
N LEU A 57 -23.23 -11.13 -12.63
CA LEU A 57 -23.50 -11.19 -14.07
C LEU A 57 -22.69 -12.27 -14.80
N ARG A 58 -21.36 -12.22 -14.69
CA ARG A 58 -20.45 -12.97 -15.59
C ARG A 58 -19.16 -13.38 -14.90
N THR A 59 -18.50 -14.39 -15.47
CA THR A 59 -17.11 -14.75 -15.14
C THR A 59 -16.16 -13.76 -15.80
N LEU A 60 -15.19 -13.27 -15.04
CA LEU A 60 -14.02 -12.53 -15.49
C LEU A 60 -12.83 -13.48 -15.43
N THR A 61 -12.16 -13.73 -16.56
CA THR A 61 -10.96 -14.56 -16.62
C THR A 61 -9.71 -13.69 -16.55
N VAL A 62 -8.64 -14.16 -15.91
CA VAL A 62 -7.32 -13.51 -16.01
C VAL A 62 -6.83 -13.54 -17.46
N GLY A 63 -6.35 -12.40 -17.96
CA GLY A 63 -6.06 -12.17 -19.38
C GLY A 63 -7.29 -11.80 -20.22
N GLY A 64 -8.49 -11.76 -19.62
CA GLY A 64 -9.76 -11.46 -20.28
C GLY A 64 -10.32 -10.07 -19.95
N ALA A 65 -11.44 -9.75 -20.58
CA ALA A 65 -12.23 -8.56 -20.29
C ALA A 65 -13.72 -8.82 -20.50
N VAL A 66 -14.55 -8.08 -19.78
CA VAL A 66 -16.01 -8.09 -19.86
C VAL A 66 -16.53 -6.69 -20.14
N GLN A 67 -17.67 -6.60 -20.81
CA GLN A 67 -18.36 -5.35 -21.11
C GLN A 67 -19.79 -5.39 -20.58
N SER A 68 -20.23 -4.26 -20.05
CA SER A 68 -21.60 -4.04 -19.57
C SER A 68 -22.00 -2.58 -19.76
N ASN A 69 -23.23 -2.25 -19.37
CA ASN A 69 -23.78 -0.91 -19.38
C ASN A 69 -24.16 -0.53 -17.95
N THR A 70 -23.64 0.60 -17.49
CA THR A 70 -24.10 1.22 -16.24
C THR A 70 -25.59 1.58 -16.33
N GLY A 71 -26.28 1.64 -15.18
CA GLY A 71 -27.66 2.09 -15.10
C GLY A 71 -27.81 3.62 -15.22
N THR A 72 -29.03 4.13 -15.03
CA THR A 72 -29.30 5.58 -14.87
C THR A 72 -29.28 6.05 -13.42
N LEU A 73 -29.14 5.12 -12.47
CA LEU A 73 -29.06 5.34 -11.03
C LEU A 73 -27.73 4.77 -10.50
N PRO A 74 -27.26 5.17 -9.30
CA PRO A 74 -26.13 4.53 -8.64
C PRO A 74 -26.43 3.05 -8.38
N ASP A 75 -25.53 2.15 -8.76
CA ASP A 75 -25.68 0.70 -8.61
C ASP A 75 -24.33 -0.02 -8.69
N TYR A 76 -24.32 -1.36 -8.54
CA TYR A 76 -23.13 -2.20 -8.53
C TYR A 76 -23.30 -3.49 -9.36
N GLU A 77 -22.29 -3.85 -10.16
CA GLU A 77 -22.23 -5.10 -10.90
C GLU A 77 -21.09 -6.01 -10.42
N GLY A 78 -21.43 -7.27 -10.15
CA GLY A 78 -20.51 -8.28 -9.62
C GLY A 78 -20.02 -9.28 -10.67
N TYR A 79 -18.71 -9.52 -10.67
CA TYR A 79 -18.00 -10.44 -11.55
C TYR A 79 -17.23 -11.49 -10.76
N LYS A 80 -17.29 -12.74 -11.23
CA LYS A 80 -16.59 -13.86 -10.61
C LYS A 80 -15.20 -14.01 -11.22
N LEU A 81 -14.15 -13.91 -10.40
CA LEU A 81 -12.77 -14.11 -10.80
C LEU A 81 -12.21 -15.33 -10.08
N THR A 82 -11.98 -16.43 -10.80
CA THR A 82 -11.34 -17.63 -10.23
C THR A 82 -9.84 -17.60 -10.48
N VAL A 83 -9.05 -17.78 -9.42
CA VAL A 83 -7.57 -17.74 -9.45
C VAL A 83 -6.96 -18.90 -8.66
N ALA A 84 -5.71 -19.23 -9.00
CA ALA A 84 -4.85 -20.06 -8.15
C ALA A 84 -4.21 -19.20 -7.05
N ALA A 85 -3.68 -19.86 -6.01
CA ALA A 85 -2.91 -19.20 -4.97
C ALA A 85 -1.70 -18.46 -5.59
N HIS A 86 -1.32 -17.35 -4.97
CA HIS A 86 -0.27 -16.43 -5.42
C HIS A 86 -0.44 -15.94 -6.86
N THR A 87 -1.68 -15.71 -7.31
CA THR A 87 -1.97 -15.07 -8.61
C THR A 87 -1.91 -13.55 -8.46
N GLN A 88 -1.27 -12.84 -9.40
CA GLN A 88 -1.23 -11.37 -9.37
C GLN A 88 -1.90 -10.76 -10.59
N VAL A 89 -2.89 -9.88 -10.37
CA VAL A 89 -3.72 -9.31 -11.43
C VAL A 89 -3.73 -7.78 -11.34
N ALA A 90 -3.68 -7.11 -12.48
CA ALA A 90 -4.08 -5.71 -12.60
C ALA A 90 -5.53 -5.65 -13.10
N LEU A 91 -6.42 -4.98 -12.35
CA LEU A 91 -7.84 -4.81 -12.68
C LEU A 91 -8.09 -3.36 -13.08
N GLU A 92 -8.71 -3.13 -14.23
CA GLU A 92 -8.89 -1.78 -14.77
C GLU A 92 -10.26 -1.64 -15.45
N VAL A 93 -11.00 -0.57 -15.14
CA VAL A 93 -12.10 -0.09 -15.97
C VAL A 93 -11.47 0.70 -17.12
N THR A 94 -11.31 0.06 -18.27
CA THR A 94 -10.45 0.56 -19.35
C THR A 94 -11.16 1.65 -20.16
N HIS A 95 -10.45 2.70 -20.55
CA HIS A 95 -10.98 3.73 -21.46
C HIS A 95 -11.47 3.15 -22.82
N LEU A 96 -10.86 2.04 -23.28
CA LEU A 96 -11.30 1.35 -24.49
C LEU A 96 -12.64 0.63 -24.25
N GLY A 97 -13.71 1.08 -24.93
CA GLY A 97 -15.05 0.51 -24.77
C GLY A 97 -15.83 1.02 -23.55
N THR A 98 -15.35 2.09 -22.91
CA THR A 98 -16.09 2.83 -21.88
C THR A 98 -16.57 4.17 -22.46
N GLY A 99 -17.79 4.58 -22.15
CA GLY A 99 -18.35 5.87 -22.58
C GLY A 99 -17.71 7.04 -21.83
N MET A 100 -17.64 8.23 -22.44
CA MET A 100 -17.05 9.40 -21.77
C MET A 100 -17.90 9.87 -20.57
N GLY A 101 -17.23 10.28 -19.48
CA GLY A 101 -17.87 10.75 -18.24
C GLY A 101 -18.64 9.65 -17.53
N VAL A 102 -18.06 8.44 -17.47
CA VAL A 102 -18.42 7.43 -16.48
C VAL A 102 -17.44 7.60 -15.33
N ASP A 103 -17.99 7.70 -14.13
CA ASP A 103 -17.28 7.68 -12.85
C ASP A 103 -17.53 6.31 -12.20
N THR A 104 -16.46 5.59 -11.84
CA THR A 104 -16.54 4.21 -11.33
C THR A 104 -15.77 4.02 -10.04
N GLY A 105 -16.26 3.11 -9.18
CA GLY A 105 -15.47 2.47 -8.14
C GLY A 105 -15.24 1.00 -8.45
N LEU A 106 -14.09 0.47 -8.06
CA LEU A 106 -13.70 -0.92 -8.26
C LEU A 106 -13.30 -1.54 -6.93
N PHE A 107 -13.91 -2.67 -6.56
CA PHE A 107 -13.73 -3.33 -5.27
C PHE A 107 -13.51 -4.83 -5.45
N VAL A 108 -12.74 -5.45 -4.56
CA VAL A 108 -12.49 -6.90 -4.58
C VAL A 108 -12.73 -7.52 -3.21
N TYR A 109 -13.47 -8.63 -3.18
CA TYR A 109 -13.81 -9.41 -1.99
C TYR A 109 -13.48 -10.89 -2.19
N GLY A 110 -13.22 -11.62 -1.10
CA GLY A 110 -13.02 -13.07 -1.10
C GLY A 110 -11.79 -13.53 -0.30
N PRO A 111 -11.29 -14.75 -0.56
CA PRO A 111 -11.90 -15.76 -1.42
C PRO A 111 -13.27 -16.19 -0.88
N LYS A 112 -14.09 -16.81 -1.72
CA LYS A 112 -15.38 -17.35 -1.32
C LYS A 112 -15.22 -18.52 -0.35
N ASP A 113 -15.83 -18.40 0.81
CA ASP A 113 -15.79 -19.41 1.86
C ASP A 113 -16.75 -20.60 1.61
N ALA A 114 -16.69 -21.59 2.50
CA ALA A 114 -17.53 -22.79 2.44
C ALA A 114 -19.05 -22.52 2.64
N SER A 115 -19.43 -21.35 3.18
CA SER A 115 -20.84 -20.90 3.26
C SER A 115 -21.31 -20.22 1.96
N GLY A 116 -20.39 -19.95 1.03
CA GLY A 116 -20.64 -19.24 -0.22
C GLY A 116 -20.51 -17.71 -0.10
N SER A 117 -20.02 -17.21 1.03
CA SER A 117 -19.79 -15.79 1.31
C SER A 117 -18.42 -15.34 0.81
N TYR A 118 -18.32 -14.12 0.29
CA TYR A 118 -17.03 -13.48 -0.01
C TYR A 118 -16.49 -12.64 1.16
N GLY A 119 -17.11 -12.75 2.33
CA GLY A 119 -16.86 -11.87 3.47
C GLY A 119 -17.41 -10.45 3.25
N THR A 120 -17.02 -9.54 4.15
CA THR A 120 -17.43 -8.12 4.13
C THR A 120 -16.26 -7.16 3.98
N ARG A 121 -15.03 -7.69 4.06
CA ARG A 121 -13.78 -6.92 3.94
C ARG A 121 -13.43 -6.72 2.48
N VAL A 122 -13.27 -5.46 2.07
CA VAL A 122 -12.63 -5.11 0.81
C VAL A 122 -11.14 -5.46 0.91
N LEU A 123 -10.63 -6.29 0.00
CA LEU A 123 -9.21 -6.62 -0.12
C LEU A 123 -8.46 -5.55 -0.91
N PHE A 124 -9.06 -5.13 -2.03
CA PHE A 124 -8.49 -4.16 -2.95
C PHE A 124 -9.59 -3.20 -3.39
N GLN A 125 -9.26 -1.91 -3.46
CA GLN A 125 -10.14 -0.89 -4.03
C GLN A 125 -9.35 0.21 -4.73
N ASP A 126 -10.00 0.81 -5.73
CA ASP A 126 -9.64 2.10 -6.32
C ASP A 126 -10.91 2.71 -6.92
N ASP A 127 -10.95 4.04 -7.05
CA ASP A 127 -12.00 4.75 -7.79
C ASP A 127 -11.50 5.92 -8.65
N ASP A 128 -10.30 6.46 -8.40
CA ASP A 128 -9.79 7.65 -9.11
C ASP A 128 -8.39 7.51 -9.77
N SER A 129 -7.77 6.32 -9.79
CA SER A 129 -6.39 6.13 -10.29
C SER A 129 -6.26 5.63 -11.73
N GLY A 130 -7.36 5.48 -12.47
CA GLY A 130 -7.37 5.06 -13.87
C GLY A 130 -7.37 6.23 -14.87
N TYR A 131 -8.07 6.06 -15.99
CA TYR A 131 -8.11 7.04 -17.08
C TYR A 131 -9.21 8.08 -16.87
N GLY A 132 -8.89 9.15 -16.13
CA GLY A 132 -9.86 10.17 -15.72
C GLY A 132 -10.58 9.73 -14.46
N GLU A 133 -11.91 9.66 -14.49
CA GLU A 133 -12.78 9.22 -13.39
C GLU A 133 -13.00 7.68 -13.39
N LEU A 134 -12.14 6.93 -14.08
CA LEU A 134 -12.23 5.47 -14.16
C LEU A 134 -11.30 4.81 -13.14
N SER A 135 -11.72 3.68 -12.56
CA SER A 135 -10.94 2.98 -11.53
C SER A 135 -9.87 2.05 -12.08
N LYS A 136 -8.80 1.88 -11.32
CA LYS A 136 -7.69 0.97 -11.59
C LYS A 136 -7.02 0.45 -10.31
N ILE A 137 -7.13 -0.85 -10.07
CA ILE A 137 -6.27 -1.58 -9.12
C ILE A 137 -5.03 -2.04 -9.89
N ALA A 138 -3.92 -1.32 -9.71
CA ALA A 138 -2.67 -1.57 -10.45
C ALA A 138 -2.03 -2.93 -10.14
N LEU A 139 -2.25 -3.47 -8.94
CA LEU A 139 -1.83 -4.79 -8.50
C LEU A 139 -2.83 -5.31 -7.45
N ALA A 140 -3.25 -6.57 -7.59
CA ALA A 140 -3.97 -7.36 -6.61
C ALA A 140 -3.25 -8.71 -6.48
N THR A 141 -2.69 -8.99 -5.31
CA THR A 141 -2.04 -10.27 -4.97
C THR A 141 -3.08 -11.17 -4.31
N PHE A 142 -3.39 -12.30 -4.93
CA PHE A 142 -4.35 -13.27 -4.41
C PHE A 142 -3.60 -14.41 -3.74
N ASP A 143 -3.41 -14.30 -2.44
CA ASP A 143 -2.60 -15.22 -1.63
C ASP A 143 -3.23 -16.64 -1.64
N ASP A 144 -4.55 -16.71 -1.50
CA ASP A 144 -5.34 -17.95 -1.56
C ASP A 144 -5.85 -18.30 -2.98
N ALA A 145 -6.06 -19.60 -3.23
CA ALA A 145 -6.80 -20.07 -4.39
C ALA A 145 -8.32 -19.98 -4.15
N GLY A 146 -9.11 -19.49 -5.11
CA GLY A 146 -10.56 -19.44 -4.94
C GLY A 146 -11.35 -18.67 -5.99
N GLU A 147 -12.67 -18.59 -5.78
CA GLU A 147 -13.58 -17.66 -6.46
C GLU A 147 -13.58 -16.34 -5.67
N TYR A 148 -13.13 -15.25 -6.28
CA TYR A 148 -13.20 -13.88 -5.76
C TYR A 148 -14.32 -13.10 -6.46
N LEU A 149 -14.83 -12.09 -5.79
CA LEU A 149 -15.84 -11.17 -6.32
C LEU A 149 -15.17 -9.83 -6.63
N VAL A 150 -15.14 -9.48 -7.92
CA VAL A 150 -14.77 -8.14 -8.39
C VAL A 150 -16.06 -7.36 -8.63
N VAL A 151 -16.20 -6.19 -8.02
CA VAL A 151 -17.39 -5.33 -8.13
C VAL A 151 -17.02 -4.03 -8.81
N VAL A 152 -17.80 -3.62 -9.81
CA VAL A 152 -17.76 -2.26 -10.35
C VAL A 152 -19.01 -1.53 -9.85
N GLY A 153 -18.82 -0.43 -9.14
CA GLY A 153 -19.88 0.51 -8.75
C GLY A 153 -19.80 1.79 -9.57
N TRP A 154 -20.88 2.57 -9.59
CA TRP A 154 -20.89 3.91 -10.19
C TRP A 154 -21.84 4.85 -9.44
N SER A 155 -21.51 6.15 -9.45
CA SER A 155 -22.35 7.21 -8.88
C SER A 155 -23.41 7.71 -9.87
N ASN A 156 -23.08 7.80 -11.15
CA ASN A 156 -23.96 8.33 -12.20
C ASN A 156 -23.63 7.73 -13.58
N GLY A 157 -24.18 6.54 -13.87
CA GLY A 157 -23.88 5.81 -15.10
C GLY A 157 -24.47 6.41 -16.39
N LEU A 158 -25.66 7.00 -16.33
CA LEU A 158 -26.43 7.50 -17.48
C LEU A 158 -26.59 6.50 -18.64
N GLY A 159 -26.64 5.18 -18.36
CA GLY A 159 -26.78 4.15 -19.40
C GLY A 159 -25.49 3.82 -20.17
N LYS A 160 -24.35 4.43 -19.80
CA LYS A 160 -23.10 4.36 -20.57
C LYS A 160 -22.43 2.99 -20.45
N GLN A 161 -21.75 2.57 -21.51
CA GLN A 161 -20.95 1.35 -21.52
C GLN A 161 -19.70 1.50 -20.65
N TYR A 162 -19.24 0.39 -20.08
CA TYR A 162 -17.91 0.26 -19.50
C TYR A 162 -17.28 -1.11 -19.83
N ARG A 163 -15.95 -1.18 -19.78
CA ARG A 163 -15.18 -2.41 -19.97
C ARG A 163 -14.25 -2.66 -18.78
N LEU A 164 -14.48 -3.75 -18.05
CA LEU A 164 -13.59 -4.24 -16.99
C LEU A 164 -12.61 -5.26 -17.60
N GLN A 165 -11.30 -5.05 -17.38
CA GLN A 165 -10.24 -5.95 -17.82
C GLN A 165 -9.48 -6.51 -16.61
N ALA A 166 -9.13 -7.80 -16.66
CA ALA A 166 -8.20 -8.45 -15.74
C ALA A 166 -6.94 -8.86 -16.49
N SER A 167 -5.82 -8.18 -16.24
CA SER A 167 -4.53 -8.48 -16.88
C SER A 167 -3.63 -9.22 -15.90
N CYS A 168 -2.94 -10.28 -16.34
CA CYS A 168 -1.94 -10.92 -15.50
C CYS A 168 -0.77 -9.96 -15.25
N ALA A 169 -0.44 -9.72 -13.97
CA ALA A 169 0.68 -8.90 -13.54
C ALA A 169 1.89 -9.75 -13.10
N GLY A 170 1.66 -10.98 -12.61
CA GLY A 170 2.69 -11.84 -12.07
C GLY A 170 2.15 -13.10 -11.38
N GLY A 171 3.04 -13.84 -10.72
CA GLY A 171 2.71 -15.04 -9.98
C GLY A 171 2.07 -16.14 -10.84
N ALA A 172 1.12 -16.87 -10.28
CA ALA A 172 0.58 -18.10 -10.85
C ALA A 172 -0.20 -17.93 -12.18
N CYS A 173 -0.53 -16.72 -12.63
CA CYS A 173 -1.15 -16.49 -13.94
C CYS A 173 -0.15 -16.39 -15.11
N VAL A 174 1.16 -16.30 -14.84
CA VAL A 174 2.18 -16.22 -15.90
C VAL A 174 2.41 -17.61 -16.48
N SER A 175 2.12 -17.79 -17.76
CA SER A 175 2.39 -19.04 -18.46
C SER A 175 3.90 -19.20 -18.73
N SER A 176 4.49 -20.27 -18.21
CA SER A 176 5.91 -20.62 -18.40
C SER A 176 6.89 -19.46 -18.09
N PRO A 177 6.89 -18.94 -16.84
CA PRO A 177 7.66 -17.74 -16.49
C PRO A 177 9.17 -17.97 -16.63
N PRO A 178 9.91 -17.08 -17.31
CA PRO A 178 11.36 -17.21 -17.49
C PRO A 178 12.08 -17.05 -16.15
N ALA A 179 13.34 -17.52 -16.07
CA ALA A 179 14.20 -17.19 -14.93
C ALA A 179 14.45 -15.68 -14.89
N ALA A 180 14.56 -15.10 -13.68
CA ALA A 180 14.84 -13.68 -13.53
C ALA A 180 16.27 -13.38 -13.99
N PRO A 181 16.50 -12.26 -14.72
CA PRO A 181 17.85 -11.79 -14.99
C PRO A 181 18.56 -11.41 -13.68
N ALA A 182 19.89 -11.52 -13.66
CA ALA A 182 20.68 -11.09 -12.51
C ALA A 182 20.42 -9.60 -12.20
N GLY A 183 20.00 -9.30 -10.97
CA GLY A 183 19.64 -7.94 -10.56
C GLY A 183 18.28 -7.45 -11.06
N ALA A 184 17.35 -8.35 -11.41
CA ALA A 184 15.96 -8.00 -11.72
C ALA A 184 15.36 -7.07 -10.65
N PRO A 185 14.82 -5.89 -11.04
CA PRO A 185 14.33 -4.91 -10.08
C PRO A 185 12.98 -5.34 -9.48
N VAL A 186 12.78 -5.00 -8.21
CA VAL A 186 11.48 -5.10 -7.52
C VAL A 186 10.81 -3.73 -7.57
N THR A 187 9.55 -3.69 -8.02
CA THR A 187 8.71 -2.48 -7.97
C THR A 187 7.63 -2.69 -6.92
N LEU A 188 7.67 -1.88 -5.87
CA LEU A 188 6.76 -1.99 -4.72
C LEU A 188 5.47 -1.19 -4.95
N ALA A 189 4.33 -1.82 -4.71
CA ALA A 189 3.04 -1.17 -4.53
C ALA A 189 2.68 -1.23 -3.03
N GLN A 190 2.28 -0.11 -2.44
CA GLN A 190 1.95 -0.03 -1.01
C GLN A 190 0.49 -0.43 -0.78
N PHE A 191 0.25 -1.20 0.27
CA PHE A 191 -1.10 -1.62 0.68
C PHE A 191 -1.35 -1.30 2.16
N PRO A 192 -2.61 -1.14 2.58
CA PRO A 192 -2.95 -1.04 3.99
C PRO A 192 -2.47 -2.28 4.76
N THR A 193 -1.88 -2.05 5.92
CA THR A 193 -1.54 -3.11 6.89
C THR A 193 -2.83 -3.71 7.46
N GLU A 194 -2.85 -5.04 7.64
CA GLU A 194 -4.01 -5.74 8.22
C GLU A 194 -4.45 -5.14 9.57
N PRO A 195 -5.76 -4.86 9.80
CA PRO A 195 -6.22 -4.18 11.02
C PRO A 195 -5.85 -4.90 12.33
N SER A 196 -5.74 -6.23 12.30
CA SER A 196 -5.29 -7.05 13.43
C SER A 196 -3.82 -6.80 13.77
N LEU A 197 -2.94 -6.67 12.77
CA LEU A 197 -1.54 -6.31 12.95
C LEU A 197 -1.40 -4.87 13.45
N GLN A 198 -2.19 -3.95 12.89
CA GLN A 198 -2.18 -2.55 13.31
C GLN A 198 -2.61 -2.40 14.79
N ALA A 199 -3.62 -3.17 15.24
CA ALA A 199 -4.05 -3.18 16.64
C ALA A 199 -2.98 -3.77 17.58
N GLN A 200 -2.27 -4.83 17.17
CA GLN A 200 -1.15 -5.39 17.93
C GLN A 200 0.02 -4.41 18.02
N LEU A 201 0.37 -3.76 16.91
CA LEU A 201 1.42 -2.73 16.86
C LEU A 201 1.09 -1.54 17.78
N ALA A 202 -0.15 -1.04 17.73
CA ALA A 202 -0.61 0.04 18.61
C ALA A 202 -0.53 -0.36 20.10
N THR A 203 -0.89 -1.61 20.44
CA THR A 203 -0.78 -2.14 21.80
C THR A 203 0.68 -2.24 22.26
N ALA A 204 1.59 -2.65 21.38
CA ALA A 204 3.02 -2.75 21.68
C ALA A 204 3.68 -1.37 21.82
N ASN A 205 3.31 -0.40 20.97
CA ASN A 205 3.76 1.00 21.07
C ASN A 205 3.28 1.66 22.37
N ALA A 206 2.09 1.32 22.86
CA ALA A 206 1.58 1.84 24.14
C ALA A 206 2.30 1.27 25.38
N TYR A 207 3.25 0.35 25.23
CA TYR A 207 3.94 -0.30 26.37
C TYR A 207 4.96 0.62 27.06
N ARG A 208 5.70 1.45 26.30
CA ARG A 208 6.67 2.44 26.82
C ARG A 208 6.78 3.64 25.88
N GLU A 209 6.93 4.84 26.45
CA GLU A 209 7.03 6.09 25.68
C GLU A 209 8.34 6.26 24.90
N ASP A 210 9.42 5.61 25.36
CA ASP A 210 10.76 5.71 24.75
C ASP A 210 10.95 4.81 23.51
N MET A 211 9.91 4.07 23.11
CA MET A 211 10.01 3.01 22.12
C MET A 211 8.79 2.97 21.19
N TRP A 212 9.01 3.18 19.90
CA TRP A 212 7.94 3.18 18.90
C TRP A 212 8.32 2.39 17.66
N SER A 213 7.37 1.69 17.06
CA SER A 213 7.56 0.99 15.79
C SER A 213 6.47 1.29 14.78
N TYR A 214 6.82 1.11 13.50
CA TYR A 214 5.99 1.33 12.33
C TYR A 214 6.01 0.07 11.45
N LEU A 215 4.90 -0.20 10.76
CA LEU A 215 4.74 -1.39 9.92
C LEU A 215 4.03 -1.03 8.61
N ASP A 216 4.79 -1.02 7.51
CA ASP A 216 4.26 -0.91 6.16
C ASP A 216 4.15 -2.29 5.49
N ARG A 217 3.08 -2.49 4.74
CA ARG A 217 2.95 -3.57 3.74
C ARG A 217 3.23 -3.03 2.34
N TYR A 218 4.08 -3.74 1.61
CA TYR A 218 4.21 -3.62 0.17
C TYR A 218 4.04 -4.98 -0.49
N ASP A 219 3.43 -5.01 -1.67
CA ASP A 219 3.44 -6.17 -2.56
C ASP A 219 4.24 -5.80 -3.82
N PHE A 220 4.70 -6.79 -4.59
CA PHE A 220 5.40 -6.55 -5.85
C PHE A 220 4.97 -7.53 -6.94
N ALA A 221 4.72 -7.02 -8.15
CA ALA A 221 4.45 -7.87 -9.30
C ALA A 221 5.71 -8.65 -9.70
N TRP A 222 5.60 -9.98 -9.83
CA TRP A 222 6.74 -10.85 -10.16
C TRP A 222 6.39 -11.83 -11.28
N SER A 223 7.04 -11.68 -12.44
CA SER A 223 6.75 -12.48 -13.64
C SER A 223 7.79 -13.57 -13.95
N TYR A 224 8.62 -13.92 -12.97
CA TYR A 224 9.75 -14.84 -13.11
C TYR A 224 9.59 -16.11 -12.28
N SER A 225 10.14 -17.24 -12.76
CA SER A 225 10.11 -18.54 -12.06
C SER A 225 11.09 -18.63 -10.89
N THR A 226 12.17 -17.83 -10.91
CA THR A 226 13.09 -17.71 -9.77
C THR A 226 12.60 -16.60 -8.83
N PRO A 227 12.57 -16.81 -7.51
CA PRO A 227 12.07 -15.79 -6.58
C PRO A 227 12.86 -14.48 -6.60
N ALA A 228 12.22 -13.40 -6.15
CA ALA A 228 12.89 -12.13 -5.90
C ALA A 228 13.97 -12.28 -4.81
N THR A 229 15.01 -11.43 -4.85
CA THR A 229 16.07 -11.43 -3.84
C THR A 229 15.83 -10.38 -2.76
N LEU A 230 16.26 -10.69 -1.54
CA LEU A 230 16.21 -9.76 -0.41
C LEU A 230 16.94 -8.45 -0.71
N ASP A 231 18.04 -8.50 -1.47
CA ASP A 231 18.78 -7.31 -1.90
C ASP A 231 18.01 -6.44 -2.89
N ALA A 232 17.25 -7.03 -3.82
CA ALA A 232 16.40 -6.27 -4.74
C ALA A 232 15.21 -5.63 -4.01
N ALA A 233 14.57 -6.36 -3.10
CA ALA A 233 13.54 -5.82 -2.22
C ALA A 233 14.08 -4.68 -1.33
N ALA A 234 15.24 -4.87 -0.70
CA ALA A 234 15.86 -3.84 0.14
C ALA A 234 16.30 -2.61 -0.66
N ALA A 235 16.80 -2.78 -1.88
CA ALA A 235 17.11 -1.66 -2.78
C ALA A 235 15.84 -0.87 -3.14
N ALA A 236 14.72 -1.55 -3.40
CA ALA A 236 13.43 -0.91 -3.71
C ALA A 236 12.86 -0.14 -2.51
N VAL A 237 12.94 -0.69 -1.29
CA VAL A 237 12.56 0.03 -0.06
C VAL A 237 13.47 1.24 0.16
N LEU A 238 14.80 1.04 0.13
CA LEU A 238 15.75 2.13 0.37
C LEU A 238 15.71 3.22 -0.69
N ALA A 239 15.27 2.96 -1.92
CA ALA A 239 15.10 3.97 -2.97
C ALA A 239 14.09 5.05 -2.59
N LYS A 240 13.10 4.72 -1.74
CA LYS A 240 12.12 5.66 -1.20
C LYS A 240 12.77 6.73 -0.32
N SER A 241 12.10 7.88 -0.19
CA SER A 241 12.66 9.10 0.40
C SER A 241 12.78 9.03 1.93
N GLU A 242 11.75 8.48 2.56
CA GLU A 242 11.57 8.23 3.98
C GLU A 242 12.71 7.38 4.57
N TYR A 243 13.17 6.37 3.83
CA TYR A 243 14.24 5.46 4.26
C TYR A 243 15.65 5.93 3.87
N LYS A 244 15.82 7.16 3.36
CA LYS A 244 17.13 7.72 2.96
C LYS A 244 18.19 7.64 4.09
N GLY A 245 17.78 7.80 5.34
CA GLY A 245 18.67 7.78 6.51
C GLY A 245 19.37 6.44 6.77
N TYR A 246 18.90 5.33 6.17
CA TYR A 246 19.49 3.99 6.33
C TYR A 246 20.51 3.63 5.25
N ARG A 247 20.60 4.42 4.17
CA ARG A 247 21.49 4.18 3.02
C ARG A 247 22.98 4.27 3.36
N SER A 248 23.32 4.82 4.52
CA SER A 248 24.69 5.00 5.01
C SER A 248 25.12 3.95 6.05
N ASP A 249 24.27 2.96 6.36
CA ASP A 249 24.71 1.82 7.19
C ASP A 249 25.80 1.03 6.44
N ALA A 250 26.98 0.94 7.04
CA ALA A 250 28.13 0.26 6.47
C ALA A 250 28.11 -1.27 6.68
N ALA A 251 27.25 -1.78 7.57
CA ALA A 251 27.21 -3.20 7.95
C ALA A 251 25.77 -3.72 8.16
N PRO A 252 24.85 -3.58 7.18
CA PRO A 252 23.50 -4.12 7.30
C PRO A 252 23.53 -5.65 7.43
N VAL A 253 22.69 -6.17 8.32
CA VAL A 253 22.71 -7.58 8.72
C VAL A 253 21.59 -8.35 8.02
N THR A 254 21.95 -9.42 7.31
CA THR A 254 20.98 -10.41 6.82
C THR A 254 20.79 -11.53 7.84
N ALA A 255 19.54 -11.89 8.13
CA ALA A 255 19.18 -12.95 9.07
C ALA A 255 17.99 -13.79 8.55
N THR A 256 17.85 -15.00 9.10
CA THR A 256 16.58 -15.75 8.99
C THR A 256 15.53 -15.08 9.88
N TYR A 257 14.25 -15.22 9.55
CA TYR A 257 13.17 -14.62 10.34
C TYR A 257 13.22 -15.00 11.83
N ALA A 258 13.50 -16.26 12.16
CA ALA A 258 13.63 -16.73 13.54
C ALA A 258 14.82 -16.09 14.29
N ALA A 259 15.96 -15.88 13.61
CA ALA A 259 17.12 -15.21 14.20
C ALA A 259 16.96 -13.69 14.31
N PHE A 260 16.05 -13.11 13.53
CA PHE A 260 15.61 -11.72 13.66
C PHE A 260 14.62 -11.56 14.82
N GLN A 261 13.57 -12.38 14.90
CA GLN A 261 12.54 -12.32 15.93
C GLN A 261 13.11 -12.42 17.35
N SER A 262 14.12 -13.26 17.58
CA SER A 262 14.78 -13.41 18.89
C SER A 262 15.58 -12.19 19.35
N ARG A 263 15.80 -11.20 18.48
CA ARG A 263 16.47 -9.92 18.77
C ARG A 263 15.48 -8.79 19.01
N MET A 264 14.19 -9.01 18.80
CA MET A 264 13.15 -8.00 18.97
C MET A 264 12.78 -7.83 20.45
N TYR A 265 12.54 -6.59 20.86
CA TYR A 265 12.07 -6.29 22.21
C TYR A 265 10.73 -6.98 22.51
N LEU A 266 10.58 -7.41 23.76
CA LEU A 266 9.53 -8.34 24.22
C LEU A 266 8.11 -7.90 23.82
N GLN A 267 7.79 -6.60 23.86
CA GLN A 267 6.46 -6.10 23.53
C GLN A 267 6.06 -6.28 22.06
N TYR A 268 7.03 -6.43 21.14
CA TYR A 268 6.79 -6.65 19.72
C TYR A 268 6.90 -8.13 19.31
N GLN A 269 7.33 -9.04 20.20
CA GLN A 269 7.58 -10.45 19.83
C GLN A 269 6.31 -11.21 19.38
N SER A 270 5.13 -10.78 19.82
CA SER A 270 3.82 -11.33 19.39
C SER A 270 3.38 -10.87 18.00
N LEU A 271 3.85 -9.70 17.53
CA LEU A 271 3.54 -9.16 16.21
C LEU A 271 4.15 -10.02 15.10
N HIS A 272 5.33 -10.59 15.33
CA HIS A 272 6.09 -11.33 14.31
C HIS A 272 5.43 -12.66 13.87
N PRO A 273 4.93 -13.53 14.77
CA PRO A 273 4.09 -14.66 14.38
C PRO A 273 2.82 -14.25 13.64
N ALA A 274 2.22 -13.11 14.01
CA ALA A 274 1.03 -12.60 13.33
C ALA A 274 1.35 -12.10 11.91
N ILE A 275 2.49 -11.43 11.70
CA ILE A 275 3.01 -11.06 10.37
C ILE A 275 3.20 -12.31 9.50
N LEU A 276 3.82 -13.38 10.02
CA LEU A 276 3.96 -14.64 9.29
C LEU A 276 2.62 -15.28 8.96
N ALA A 277 1.64 -15.25 9.88
CA ALA A 277 0.32 -15.82 9.64
C ALA A 277 -0.55 -14.98 8.68
N ALA A 278 -0.23 -13.70 8.49
CA ALA A 278 -0.98 -12.79 7.61
C ALA A 278 -0.43 -12.76 6.17
N TYR A 279 0.87 -12.98 5.98
CA TYR A 279 1.57 -12.76 4.71
C TYR A 279 2.51 -13.90 4.28
N GLY A 280 2.75 -14.90 5.13
CA GLY A 280 3.66 -16.00 4.82
C GLY A 280 2.97 -17.22 4.22
N ASP A 281 3.60 -17.85 3.23
CA ASP A 281 3.21 -19.19 2.79
C ASP A 281 3.90 -20.28 3.63
N SER A 282 3.26 -21.45 3.70
CA SER A 282 3.76 -22.63 4.40
C SER A 282 5.09 -23.12 3.83
N GLY A 283 6.14 -23.14 4.69
CA GLY A 283 7.49 -23.56 4.29
C GLY A 283 8.29 -22.53 3.51
N GLU A 284 7.80 -21.29 3.38
CA GLU A 284 8.51 -20.18 2.75
C GLU A 284 9.78 -19.78 3.53
N ASN A 285 10.88 -19.54 2.81
CA ASN A 285 12.13 -19.10 3.41
C ASN A 285 12.16 -17.57 3.58
N VAL A 286 11.39 -17.08 4.56
CA VAL A 286 11.30 -15.64 4.88
C VAL A 286 12.65 -15.11 5.37
N GLN A 287 13.18 -14.10 4.69
CA GLN A 287 14.48 -13.50 4.98
C GLN A 287 14.33 -12.06 5.46
N VAL A 288 15.24 -11.60 6.32
CA VAL A 288 15.21 -10.25 6.88
C VAL A 288 16.55 -9.56 6.67
N LYS A 289 16.52 -8.30 6.19
CA LYS A 289 17.68 -7.41 6.15
C LYS A 289 17.46 -6.23 7.07
N SER A 290 18.28 -6.15 8.11
CA SER A 290 18.24 -5.10 9.13
C SER A 290 19.29 -4.04 8.82
N TYR A 291 18.86 -2.78 8.78
CA TYR A 291 19.70 -1.60 8.67
C TYR A 291 19.59 -0.79 9.96
N SER A 292 20.71 -0.28 10.46
CA SER A 292 20.79 0.47 11.72
C SER A 292 21.25 1.90 11.48
N ARG A 293 20.78 2.82 12.34
CA ARG A 293 21.32 4.17 12.47
C ARG A 293 21.22 4.63 13.92
N GLN A 294 22.27 5.29 14.40
CA GLN A 294 22.29 6.00 15.67
C GLN A 294 22.59 7.47 15.37
N PHE A 295 21.89 8.38 16.05
CA PHE A 295 22.14 9.81 15.96
C PHE A 295 21.76 10.49 17.28
N SER A 296 22.60 11.41 17.72
CA SER A 296 22.32 12.22 18.90
C SER A 296 21.25 13.26 18.59
N THR A 297 20.29 13.38 19.50
CA THR A 297 19.24 14.41 19.54
C THR A 297 19.48 15.48 20.61
N GLY A 298 20.55 15.37 21.39
CA GLY A 298 20.96 16.36 22.39
C GLY A 298 22.11 15.86 23.27
N PRO A 299 22.63 16.68 24.21
CA PRO A 299 23.85 16.37 24.98
C PRO A 299 23.84 15.03 25.73
N ASN A 300 22.67 14.51 26.10
CA ASN A 300 22.47 13.23 26.78
C ASN A 300 21.42 12.32 26.08
N GLY A 301 20.98 12.67 24.86
CA GLY A 301 19.87 11.98 24.21
C GLY A 301 20.32 11.37 22.90
N ASP A 302 20.42 10.04 22.84
CA ASP A 302 20.67 9.28 21.62
C ASP A 302 19.39 8.62 21.09
N ASN A 303 19.24 8.60 19.77
CA ASN A 303 18.17 7.91 19.07
C ASN A 303 18.76 6.74 18.28
N TRP A 304 18.29 5.53 18.57
CA TRP A 304 18.59 4.32 17.81
C TRP A 304 17.40 3.97 16.94
N ARG A 305 17.65 3.68 15.65
CA ARG A 305 16.63 3.13 14.78
C ARG A 305 17.12 1.95 13.97
N THR A 306 16.24 0.97 13.83
CA THR A 306 16.46 -0.23 13.03
C THR A 306 15.34 -0.36 12.00
N LEU A 307 15.69 -0.37 10.72
CA LEU A 307 14.80 -0.67 9.61
C LEU A 307 14.95 -2.14 9.24
N ASN A 308 13.88 -2.92 9.33
CA ASN A 308 13.89 -4.34 9.03
C ASN A 308 13.04 -4.59 7.79
N ILE A 309 13.70 -4.96 6.69
CA ILE A 309 13.05 -5.30 5.43
C ILE A 309 12.89 -6.82 5.38
N ILE A 310 11.65 -7.27 5.43
CA ILE A 310 11.27 -8.68 5.50
C ILE A 310 10.72 -9.07 4.13
N LEU A 311 11.38 -10.00 3.44
CA LEU A 311 10.93 -10.50 2.14
C LEU A 311 10.19 -11.83 2.30
N PHE A 312 9.00 -11.87 1.72
CA PHE A 312 8.20 -13.06 1.45
C PHE A 312 8.32 -13.40 -0.05
N PRO A 313 9.28 -14.26 -0.43
CA PRO A 313 9.64 -14.53 -1.83
C PRO A 313 8.58 -15.29 -2.65
N SER A 314 7.66 -16.02 -2.01
CA SER A 314 6.64 -16.88 -2.63
C SER A 314 5.26 -16.23 -2.70
N SER A 315 4.84 -15.53 -1.63
CA SER A 315 3.58 -14.76 -1.58
C SER A 315 3.72 -13.33 -2.10
N PHE A 316 4.94 -12.91 -2.46
CA PHE A 316 5.25 -11.63 -3.12
C PHE A 316 5.01 -10.37 -2.26
N HIS A 317 5.18 -10.47 -0.94
CA HIS A 317 5.15 -9.32 -0.04
C HIS A 317 6.56 -8.87 0.40
N VAL A 318 6.68 -7.58 0.68
CA VAL A 318 7.78 -6.97 1.40
C VAL A 318 7.19 -6.20 2.57
N ILE A 319 7.46 -6.68 3.79
CA ILE A 319 7.01 -6.03 5.01
C ILE A 319 8.16 -5.21 5.57
N VAL A 320 7.91 -3.93 5.83
CA VAL A 320 8.92 -3.00 6.34
C VAL A 320 8.56 -2.64 7.78
N TYR A 321 9.41 -3.08 8.69
CA TYR A 321 9.25 -2.87 10.12
C TYR A 321 10.36 -1.96 10.64
N GLU A 322 10.04 -0.67 10.84
CA GLU A 322 10.94 0.29 11.49
C GLU A 322 10.70 0.29 12.99
N GLN A 323 11.77 0.25 13.76
CA GLN A 323 11.76 0.36 15.21
C GLN A 323 12.67 1.50 15.65
N THR A 324 12.17 2.36 16.52
CA THR A 324 12.86 3.49 17.13
C THR A 324 12.90 3.30 18.64
N ALA A 325 14.05 3.55 19.25
CA ALA A 325 14.22 3.71 20.69
C ALA A 325 15.02 4.98 20.97
N HIS A 326 14.76 5.67 22.08
CA HIS A 326 15.54 6.82 22.51
C HIS A 326 16.02 6.70 23.95
N GLU A 327 17.19 7.27 24.24
CA GLU A 327 17.70 7.43 25.60
C GLU A 327 16.97 8.60 26.29
N ILE A 328 16.65 8.41 27.58
CA ILE A 328 16.05 9.43 28.47
C ILE A 328 17.08 9.81 29.54
#